data_AF-A0AA43RJ68-F1
#
_entry.id   AF-A0AA43RJ68-F1
#
_cell.length_a   1.000
_cell.length_b   1.000
_cell.length_c   1.000
_cell.angle_alpha   90.00
_cell.angle_beta   90.00
_cell.angle_gamma   90.00
#
_symmetry.space_group_name_H-M   'P 1'
#
loop_
_entity.id
_entity.type
_entity.pdbx_description
1 polymer ?
#
loop_
_entity_poly.entity_id
_entity_poly.type
_entity_poly.pdbx_seq_one_letter_code
_entity_poly.pdbx_strand_id
1 'polypeptide(L)'
;MKGPRYVGEVTRIYRKYVDLYLSEKPYKVEPEDLKILMEVFNRGGFTGGYYKEYHGKDMMSMKRPDHQGLYVGKISKLMKGKISFTAQEDIHKGDALQIRINSEEKVELTSPSEFKAGSKVVLNGQKMKKLHEGMEIKRTLNHPMIERIDEGLKQKKKENLKGKIIIQKDQCAKLILKDGEDHVEVIGPVIEEAQKNGAMPADIEKLLKKTGQTHYTFEELEVDLGEN
;
A
#
# COMPACT_ATOMS: atom_id res chain seq x y z
N MET A 1 15.34 -2.13 -4.11
CA MET A 1 14.23 -1.17 -3.85
C MET A 1 13.26 -1.78 -2.85
N LYS A 2 12.46 -0.96 -2.15
CA LYS A 2 11.38 -1.45 -1.26
C LYS A 2 10.26 -2.06 -2.11
N GLY A 3 9.63 -3.12 -1.61
CA GLY A 3 8.56 -3.81 -2.33
C GLY A 3 7.26 -2.99 -2.43
N PRO A 4 6.38 -3.32 -3.39
CA PRO A 4 5.15 -2.56 -3.64
C PRO A 4 4.23 -2.49 -2.42
N ARG A 5 4.14 -3.57 -1.63
CA ARG A 5 3.36 -3.61 -0.39
C ARG A 5 3.80 -2.55 0.62
N TYR A 6 5.11 -2.38 0.78
CA TYR A 6 5.68 -1.36 1.67
C TYR A 6 5.31 0.05 1.19
N VAL A 7 5.54 0.30 -0.09
CA VAL A 7 5.27 1.62 -0.67
C VAL A 7 3.77 1.95 -0.58
N GLY A 8 2.90 0.99 -0.88
CA GLY A 8 1.44 1.16 -0.82
C GLY A 8 0.95 1.56 0.57
N GLU A 9 1.25 0.76 1.60
CA GLU A 9 0.73 1.05 2.95
C GLU A 9 1.34 2.30 3.59
N VAL A 10 2.65 2.51 3.42
CA VAL A 10 3.29 3.71 3.95
C VAL A 10 2.70 4.95 3.31
N THR A 11 2.55 4.95 1.99
CA THR A 11 1.96 6.10 1.27
C THR A 11 0.51 6.32 1.69
N ARG A 12 -0.30 5.26 1.79
CA ARG A 12 -1.71 5.34 2.22
C ARG A 12 -1.86 5.95 3.61
N ILE A 13 -1.06 5.49 4.58
CA ILE A 13 -1.11 5.97 5.96
C ILE A 13 -0.64 7.42 6.05
N TYR A 14 0.46 7.77 5.39
CA TYR A 14 0.94 9.15 5.40
C TYR A 14 -0.04 10.10 4.71
N ARG A 15 -0.64 9.70 3.58
CA ARG A 15 -1.69 10.47 2.91
C ARG A 15 -2.88 10.74 3.82
N LYS A 16 -3.38 9.72 4.53
CA LYS A 16 -4.45 9.88 5.54
C LYS A 16 -4.14 11.02 6.53
N TYR A 17 -2.91 11.06 7.08
CA TYR A 17 -2.54 12.08 8.06
C TYR A 17 -2.26 13.46 7.46
N VAL A 18 -1.78 13.52 6.21
CA VAL A 18 -1.68 14.79 5.47
C VAL A 18 -3.07 15.38 5.24
N ASP A 19 -4.03 14.57 4.80
CA ASP A 19 -5.40 15.03 4.52
C ASP A 19 -6.11 15.47 5.82
N LEU A 20 -5.90 14.73 6.93
CA LEU A 20 -6.39 15.15 8.26
C LEU A 20 -5.79 16.48 8.70
N TYR A 21 -4.48 16.67 8.50
CA TYR A 21 -3.81 17.94 8.80
C TYR A 21 -4.38 19.11 7.97
N LEU A 22 -4.57 18.91 6.66
CA LEU A 22 -5.12 19.92 5.75
C LEU A 22 -6.61 20.23 6.02
N SER A 23 -7.33 19.32 6.67
CA SER A 23 -8.74 19.56 7.03
C SER A 23 -8.95 20.55 8.17
N GLU A 24 -7.86 21.00 8.83
CA GLU A 24 -7.85 21.88 10.02
C GLU A 24 -8.65 21.35 11.22
N LYS A 25 -9.11 20.10 11.17
CA LYS A 25 -9.79 19.44 12.28
C LYS A 25 -8.78 18.82 13.25
N PRO A 26 -9.07 18.79 14.57
CA PRO A 26 -8.25 18.06 15.52
C PRO A 26 -8.14 16.58 15.14
N TYR A 27 -6.93 16.05 15.14
CA TYR A 27 -6.66 14.62 14.88
C TYR A 27 -5.57 14.07 15.79
N LYS A 28 -5.53 12.75 15.92
CA LYS A 28 -4.47 12.00 16.61
C LYS A 28 -4.00 10.84 15.74
N VAL A 29 -2.77 10.40 15.94
CA VAL A 29 -2.26 9.19 15.29
C VAL A 29 -2.87 7.97 15.97
N GLU A 30 -3.54 7.14 15.19
CA GLU A 30 -4.16 5.90 15.64
C GLU A 30 -3.07 4.83 15.89
N PRO A 31 -3.09 4.15 17.05
CA PRO A 31 -2.13 3.08 17.35
C PRO A 31 -2.11 1.96 16.33
N GLU A 32 -3.25 1.66 15.71
CA GLU A 32 -3.38 0.64 14.68
C GLU A 32 -2.59 1.00 13.40
N ASP A 33 -2.56 2.28 13.01
CA ASP A 33 -1.77 2.70 11.85
C ASP A 33 -0.26 2.56 12.13
N LEU A 34 0.18 2.90 13.35
CA LEU A 34 1.57 2.67 13.76
C LEU A 34 1.92 1.18 13.73
N LYS A 35 1.00 0.33 14.20
CA LYS A 35 1.17 -1.13 14.18
C LYS A 35 1.27 -1.66 12.75
N ILE A 36 0.42 -1.21 11.83
CA ILE A 36 0.50 -1.56 10.40
C ILE A 36 1.87 -1.16 9.84
N LEU A 37 2.33 0.07 10.11
CA LEU A 37 3.67 0.50 9.68
C LEU A 37 4.78 -0.42 10.25
N MET A 38 4.66 -0.85 11.51
CA MET A 38 5.61 -1.77 12.13
C MET A 38 5.63 -3.15 11.46
N GLU A 39 4.45 -3.68 11.14
CA GLU A 39 4.24 -4.99 10.51
C GLU A 39 4.72 -5.02 9.06
N VAL A 40 4.54 -3.91 8.34
CA VAL A 40 4.94 -3.80 6.93
C VAL A 40 6.47 -3.74 6.81
N PHE A 41 7.15 -2.93 7.62
CA PHE A 41 8.60 -2.98 7.80
C PHE A 41 9.07 -2.05 8.92
N ASN A 42 9.78 -2.60 9.91
CA ASN A 42 10.53 -1.84 10.91
C ASN A 42 11.97 -2.34 11.11
N ARG A 43 12.85 -1.46 11.60
CA ARG A 43 14.24 -1.75 12.00
C ARG A 43 14.44 -1.55 13.52
N GLY A 44 13.54 -2.10 14.32
CA GLY A 44 13.57 -1.92 15.77
C GLY A 44 12.74 -0.73 16.25
N GLY A 45 11.68 -0.40 15.51
CA GLY A 45 10.77 0.71 15.81
C GLY A 45 10.97 1.92 14.89
N PHE A 46 10.43 3.06 15.34
CA PHE A 46 10.50 4.35 14.66
C PHE A 46 11.33 5.33 15.48
N THR A 47 11.95 6.30 14.80
CA THR A 47 12.70 7.38 15.43
C THR A 47 11.84 8.65 15.51
N GLY A 48 12.27 9.65 16.30
CA GLY A 48 11.61 10.96 16.33
C GLY A 48 11.67 11.73 15.01
N GLY A 49 12.43 11.21 14.04
CA GLY A 49 12.63 11.81 12.74
C GLY A 49 13.44 13.11 12.80
N TYR A 50 13.76 13.65 11.62
CA TYR A 50 14.51 14.89 11.49
C TYR A 50 13.80 16.13 12.05
N TYR A 51 12.52 16.00 12.41
CA TYR A 51 11.74 17.07 13.00
C TYR A 51 12.10 17.33 14.47
N LYS A 52 12.59 16.31 15.19
CA LYS A 52 12.96 16.39 16.61
C LYS A 52 14.46 16.26 16.85
N GLU A 53 15.17 15.60 15.94
CA GLU A 53 16.59 15.30 16.09
C GLU A 53 17.35 15.64 14.81
N TYR A 54 18.43 16.41 14.93
CA TYR A 54 19.31 16.74 13.82
C TYR A 54 20.63 15.99 13.98
N HIS A 55 20.74 14.85 13.28
CA HIS A 55 21.84 13.89 13.36
C HIS A 55 22.00 13.22 14.74
N GLY A 56 22.17 11.90 14.75
CA GLY A 56 22.33 11.14 15.99
C GLY A 56 22.44 9.65 15.74
N LYS A 57 23.09 8.92 16.65
CA LYS A 57 23.12 7.44 16.61
C LYS A 57 21.71 6.85 16.71
N ASP A 58 20.80 7.54 17.39
CA ASP A 58 19.40 7.13 17.56
C ASP A 58 18.58 7.24 16.27
N MET A 59 19.07 7.97 15.27
CA MET A 59 18.51 8.03 13.91
C MET A 59 18.96 6.86 13.03
N MET A 60 19.88 6.01 13.51
CA MET A 60 20.43 4.87 12.78
C MET A 60 20.08 3.55 13.47
N SER A 61 19.66 2.54 12.68
CA SER A 61 19.60 1.17 13.18
C SER A 61 21.01 0.58 13.24
N MET A 62 21.68 0.75 14.38
CA MET A 62 23.03 0.24 14.62
C MET A 62 23.06 -1.28 14.85
N LYS A 63 21.90 -1.91 15.08
CA LYS A 63 21.80 -3.36 15.33
C LYS A 63 21.83 -4.16 14.04
N ARG A 64 20.89 -3.91 13.12
CA ARG A 64 20.80 -4.63 11.84
C ARG A 64 19.90 -3.94 10.80
N PRO A 65 20.15 -4.16 9.50
CA PRO A 65 19.44 -3.46 8.42
C PRO A 65 18.14 -4.15 7.96
N ASP A 66 17.84 -5.36 8.43
CA ASP A 66 16.68 -6.16 8.02
C ASP A 66 15.41 -5.82 8.82
N HIS A 67 14.28 -6.39 8.37
CA HIS A 67 13.01 -6.27 9.08
C HIS A 67 13.09 -7.00 10.43
N GLN A 68 12.77 -6.31 11.52
CA GLN A 68 12.83 -6.90 12.86
C GLN A 68 11.54 -7.56 13.33
N GLY A 69 10.43 -7.38 12.62
CA GLY A 69 9.12 -7.94 12.97
C GLY A 69 8.42 -7.23 14.13
N LEU A 70 7.16 -7.59 14.36
CA LEU A 70 6.36 -7.20 15.51
C LEU A 70 6.49 -8.26 16.60
N TYR A 71 6.64 -7.85 17.86
CA TYR A 71 6.69 -8.79 18.98
C TYR A 71 5.35 -9.49 19.20
N VAL A 72 5.35 -10.82 19.28
CA VAL A 72 4.11 -11.62 19.49
C VAL A 72 4.19 -12.55 20.70
N GLY A 73 5.33 -12.63 21.38
CA GLY A 73 5.48 -13.40 22.62
C GLY A 73 6.92 -13.84 22.90
N LYS A 74 7.08 -14.62 23.98
CA LYS A 74 8.35 -15.25 24.38
C LYS A 74 8.13 -16.74 24.62
N ILE A 75 9.12 -17.56 24.28
CA ILE A 75 9.08 -19.00 24.56
C ILE A 75 8.89 -19.20 26.06
N SER A 76 7.78 -19.81 26.45
CA SER A 76 7.50 -20.15 27.85
C SER A 76 7.89 -21.56 28.20
N LYS A 77 7.95 -22.47 27.21
CA LYS A 77 8.39 -23.86 27.43
C LYS A 77 8.90 -24.50 26.16
N LEU A 78 9.91 -25.35 26.30
CA LEU A 78 10.36 -26.27 25.24
C LEU A 78 9.93 -27.71 25.58
N MET A 79 9.34 -28.37 24.58
CA MET A 79 8.91 -29.76 24.62
C MET A 79 9.64 -30.55 23.53
N LYS A 80 9.45 -31.87 23.47
CA LYS A 80 10.03 -32.71 22.41
C LYS A 80 9.56 -32.27 21.03
N GLY A 81 10.42 -31.52 20.32
CA GLY A 81 10.16 -30.98 18.97
C GLY A 81 9.18 -29.81 18.89
N LYS A 82 8.74 -29.25 20.03
CA LYS A 82 7.72 -28.18 20.06
C LYS A 82 8.12 -27.05 21.00
N ILE A 83 7.68 -25.84 20.68
CA ILE A 83 7.78 -24.66 21.53
C ILE A 83 6.36 -24.23 21.94
N SER A 84 6.22 -23.69 23.15
CA SER A 84 4.98 -23.03 23.56
C SER A 84 5.23 -21.62 24.06
N PHE A 85 4.24 -20.75 23.87
CA PHE A 85 4.25 -19.37 24.35
C PHE A 85 2.82 -18.85 24.51
N THR A 86 2.66 -17.70 25.14
CA THR A 86 1.38 -16.97 25.16
C THR A 86 1.43 -15.86 24.11
N ALA A 87 0.46 -15.88 23.19
CA ALA A 87 0.36 -14.86 22.15
C ALA A 87 0.05 -13.50 22.77
N GLN A 88 0.80 -12.47 22.39
CA GLN A 88 0.55 -11.08 22.77
C GLN A 88 -0.28 -10.34 21.72
N GLU A 89 -0.39 -10.92 20.54
CA GLU A 89 -1.11 -10.41 19.39
C GLU A 89 -1.88 -11.58 18.76
N ASP A 90 -2.97 -11.27 18.04
CA ASP A 90 -3.62 -12.27 17.19
C ASP A 90 -2.62 -12.78 16.16
N ILE A 91 -2.45 -14.10 16.05
CA ILE A 91 -1.57 -14.78 15.07
C ILE A 91 -2.46 -15.53 14.11
N HIS A 92 -2.27 -15.29 12.81
CA HIS A 92 -3.11 -15.88 11.78
C HIS A 92 -2.44 -17.06 11.12
N LYS A 93 -3.24 -17.94 10.52
CA LYS A 93 -2.72 -19.00 9.66
C LYS A 93 -1.93 -18.37 8.51
N GLY A 94 -0.73 -18.88 8.26
CA GLY A 94 0.17 -18.36 7.23
C GLY A 94 1.09 -17.22 7.70
N ASP A 95 0.92 -16.70 8.92
CA ASP A 95 1.86 -15.72 9.48
C ASP A 95 3.28 -16.32 9.55
N ALA A 96 4.29 -15.53 9.17
CA ALA A 96 5.69 -15.91 9.34
C ALA A 96 6.23 -15.34 10.66
N LEU A 97 6.70 -16.23 11.52
CA LEU A 97 7.27 -15.94 12.82
C LEU A 97 8.78 -16.22 12.80
N GLN A 98 9.52 -15.44 13.56
CA GLN A 98 10.96 -15.52 13.65
C GLN A 98 11.40 -15.57 15.12
N ILE A 99 12.30 -16.51 15.41
CA ILE A 99 13.07 -16.56 16.66
C ILE A 99 14.52 -16.35 16.29
N ARG A 100 15.15 -15.32 16.85
CA ARG A 100 16.54 -14.98 16.56
C ARG A 100 17.44 -15.68 17.58
N ILE A 101 18.44 -16.42 17.09
CA ILE A 101 19.43 -17.12 17.93
C ILE A 101 20.63 -16.22 18.20
N ASN A 102 21.18 -15.60 17.15
CA ASN A 102 22.25 -14.60 17.21
C ASN A 102 22.13 -13.61 16.04
N SER A 103 23.11 -12.76 15.77
CA SER A 103 23.04 -11.76 14.69
C SER A 103 22.74 -12.38 13.31
N GLU A 104 23.31 -13.54 13.01
CA GLU A 104 23.27 -14.18 11.69
C GLU A 104 22.22 -15.29 11.61
N GLU A 105 22.01 -16.00 12.72
CA GLU A 105 21.18 -17.20 12.75
C GLU A 105 19.79 -16.93 13.33
N LYS A 106 18.78 -17.43 12.62
CA LYS A 106 17.37 -17.39 12.99
C LYS A 106 16.68 -18.73 12.72
N VAL A 107 15.55 -18.91 13.38
CA VAL A 107 14.54 -19.92 13.09
C VAL A 107 13.33 -19.20 12.52
N GLU A 108 12.83 -19.67 11.39
CA GLU A 108 11.61 -19.17 10.74
C GLU A 108 10.54 -20.26 10.83
N LEU A 109 9.36 -19.86 11.29
CA LEU A 109 8.21 -20.71 11.49
C LEU A 109 7.01 -20.09 10.76
N THR A 110 6.11 -20.93 10.27
CA THR A 110 4.82 -20.47 9.75
C THR A 110 3.73 -20.94 10.70
N SER A 111 2.83 -20.04 11.07
CA SER A 111 1.69 -20.41 11.90
C SER A 111 0.74 -21.32 11.11
N PRO A 112 0.41 -22.53 11.61
CA PRO A 112 -0.48 -23.45 10.90
C PRO A 112 -1.97 -23.12 11.10
N SER A 113 -2.29 -22.26 12.07
CA SER A 113 -3.65 -22.02 12.55
C SER A 113 -3.82 -20.59 13.08
N GLU A 114 -5.07 -20.24 13.40
CA GLU A 114 -5.45 -19.01 14.08
C GLU A 114 -5.25 -19.12 15.60
N PHE A 115 -4.68 -18.08 16.21
CA PHE A 115 -4.53 -17.95 17.66
C PHE A 115 -4.88 -16.52 18.07
N LYS A 116 -5.76 -16.36 19.06
CA LYS A 116 -6.09 -15.03 19.60
C LYS A 116 -5.04 -14.54 20.59
N ALA A 117 -4.90 -13.23 20.70
CA ALA A 117 -4.12 -12.61 21.77
C ALA A 117 -4.55 -13.16 23.14
N GLY A 118 -3.58 -13.43 24.01
CA GLY A 118 -3.76 -14.07 25.31
C GLY A 118 -3.84 -15.60 25.28
N SER A 119 -4.01 -16.24 24.11
CA SER A 119 -4.07 -17.69 24.01
C SER A 119 -2.70 -18.36 24.09
N LYS A 120 -2.69 -19.62 24.55
CA LYS A 120 -1.49 -20.46 24.52
C LYS A 120 -1.29 -21.03 23.12
N VAL A 121 -0.12 -20.76 22.55
CA VAL A 121 0.30 -21.23 21.23
C VAL A 121 1.32 -22.35 21.38
N VAL A 122 1.19 -23.40 20.56
CA VAL A 122 2.16 -24.50 20.49
C VAL A 122 2.54 -24.72 19.02
N LEU A 123 3.81 -24.54 18.69
CA LEU A 123 4.33 -24.71 17.34
C LEU A 123 5.42 -25.78 17.30
N ASN A 124 5.56 -26.44 16.14
CA ASN A 124 6.71 -27.29 15.88
C ASN A 124 7.97 -26.41 15.82
N GLY A 125 8.95 -26.73 16.65
CA GLY A 125 10.19 -25.96 16.72
C GLY A 125 11.26 -26.56 15.82
N GLN A 126 12.17 -25.71 15.33
CA GLN A 126 13.36 -26.10 14.59
C GLN A 126 14.60 -25.69 15.38
N LYS A 127 15.74 -26.36 15.14
CA LYS A 127 17.01 -26.07 15.83
C LYS A 127 16.87 -26.05 17.37
N MET A 128 16.06 -26.95 17.92
CA MET A 128 15.67 -26.99 19.34
C MET A 128 16.84 -26.90 20.33
N LYS A 129 18.01 -27.46 19.99
CA LYS A 129 19.23 -27.40 20.82
C LYS A 129 19.74 -25.98 21.06
N LYS A 130 19.38 -25.01 20.21
CA LYS A 130 19.79 -23.60 20.30
C LYS A 130 18.71 -22.70 20.89
N LEU A 131 17.52 -23.22 21.14
CA LEU A 131 16.39 -22.47 21.67
C LEU A 131 16.34 -22.62 23.20
N HIS A 132 15.95 -21.55 23.90
CA HIS A 132 15.72 -21.56 25.34
C HIS A 132 14.52 -20.69 25.71
N GLU A 133 13.99 -20.90 26.92
CA GLU A 133 12.88 -20.11 27.45
C GLU A 133 13.27 -18.63 27.56
N GLY A 134 12.31 -17.73 27.32
CA GLY A 134 12.53 -16.28 27.30
C GLY A 134 12.94 -15.70 25.96
N MET A 135 13.36 -16.53 24.98
CA MET A 135 13.63 -16.05 23.61
C MET A 135 12.38 -15.41 22.99
N GLU A 136 12.55 -14.24 22.37
CA GLU A 136 11.47 -13.51 21.72
C GLU A 136 11.05 -14.16 20.40
N ILE A 137 9.74 -14.14 20.17
CA ILE A 137 9.11 -14.52 18.92
C ILE A 137 8.54 -13.25 18.30
N LYS A 138 8.94 -12.98 17.05
CA LYS A 138 8.47 -11.82 16.29
C LYS A 138 7.80 -12.24 15.00
N ARG A 139 6.66 -11.65 14.68
CA ARG A 139 6.01 -11.79 13.38
C ARG A 139 6.70 -10.90 12.37
N THR A 140 7.16 -11.49 11.26
CA THR A 140 7.79 -10.78 10.14
C THR A 140 6.90 -10.74 8.90
N LEU A 141 5.78 -11.46 8.93
CA LEU A 141 4.77 -11.46 7.88
C LEU A 141 3.40 -11.68 8.53
N ASN A 142 2.50 -10.71 8.36
CA ASN A 142 1.10 -10.81 8.73
C ASN A 142 0.29 -11.16 7.47
N HIS A 143 -0.22 -12.38 7.39
CA HIS A 143 -0.78 -12.95 6.16
C HIS A 143 -2.06 -12.23 5.71
N PRO A 144 -3.11 -12.06 6.57
CA PRO A 144 -4.30 -11.31 6.19
C PRO A 144 -4.01 -9.86 5.80
N MET A 145 -3.05 -9.21 6.49
CA MET A 145 -2.65 -7.85 6.13
C MET A 145 -2.06 -7.81 4.72
N ILE A 146 -1.21 -8.76 4.38
CA ILE A 146 -0.60 -8.84 3.05
C ILE A 146 -1.64 -9.11 1.97
N GLU A 147 -2.59 -10.01 2.20
CA GLU A 147 -3.67 -10.29 1.25
C GLU A 147 -4.50 -9.03 0.99
N ARG A 148 -4.90 -8.31 2.05
CA ARG A 148 -5.61 -7.02 1.94
C ARG A 148 -4.83 -6.00 1.10
N ILE A 149 -3.52 -5.90 1.32
CA ILE A 149 -2.67 -4.97 0.56
C ILE A 149 -2.59 -5.38 -0.90
N ASP A 150 -2.39 -6.67 -1.19
CA ASP A 150 -2.30 -7.16 -2.55
C ASP A 150 -3.61 -6.99 -3.31
N GLU A 151 -4.76 -7.20 -2.66
CA GLU A 151 -6.08 -6.91 -3.22
C GLU A 151 -6.25 -5.42 -3.54
N GLY A 152 -5.85 -4.54 -2.63
CA GLY A 152 -5.85 -3.09 -2.87
C GLY A 152 -4.94 -2.69 -4.05
N LEU A 153 -3.77 -3.32 -4.18
CA LEU A 153 -2.84 -3.07 -5.30
C LEU A 153 -3.38 -3.61 -6.65
N LYS A 154 -4.24 -4.62 -6.63
CA LYS A 154 -4.93 -5.12 -7.84
C LYS A 154 -6.05 -4.19 -8.28
N GLN A 155 -6.71 -3.49 -7.35
CA GLN A 155 -7.74 -2.52 -7.67
C GLN A 155 -7.11 -1.30 -8.36
N LYS A 156 -7.05 -1.32 -9.69
CA LYS A 156 -6.82 -0.12 -10.49
C LYS A 156 -8.07 0.73 -10.43
N LYS A 157 -8.22 1.53 -9.36
CA LYS A 157 -9.24 2.57 -9.34
C LYS A 157 -8.91 3.53 -10.49
N LYS A 158 -9.80 3.58 -11.46
CA LYS A 158 -9.76 4.61 -12.50
C LYS A 158 -10.64 5.76 -12.03
N GLU A 159 -10.11 6.96 -12.09
CA GLU A 159 -10.86 8.18 -11.79
C GLU A 159 -11.68 8.58 -13.01
N ASN A 160 -12.90 9.01 -12.78
CA ASN A 160 -13.82 9.41 -13.84
C ASN A 160 -13.59 10.87 -14.20
N LEU A 161 -13.46 11.12 -15.50
CA LEU A 161 -13.34 12.44 -16.08
C LEU A 161 -14.64 12.80 -16.79
N LYS A 162 -14.96 14.09 -16.75
CA LYS A 162 -15.89 14.72 -17.69
C LYS A 162 -15.10 15.37 -18.81
N GLY A 163 -15.52 15.16 -20.04
CA GLY A 163 -14.86 15.70 -21.22
C GLY A 163 -15.82 16.46 -22.12
N LYS A 164 -15.29 17.45 -22.83
CA LYS A 164 -15.92 18.05 -24.01
C LYS A 164 -14.87 18.16 -25.11
N ILE A 165 -15.18 17.62 -26.30
CA ILE A 165 -14.38 17.81 -27.51
C ILE A 165 -15.16 18.72 -28.46
N ILE A 166 -14.48 19.74 -28.99
CA ILE A 166 -15.04 20.68 -29.98
C ILE A 166 -14.24 20.53 -31.27
N ILE A 167 -14.93 20.18 -32.35
CA ILE A 167 -14.38 19.94 -33.69
C ILE A 167 -15.24 20.72 -34.68
N GLN A 168 -14.73 21.85 -35.16
CA GLN A 168 -15.45 22.79 -36.03
C GLN A 168 -14.56 23.14 -37.22
N LYS A 169 -15.11 23.14 -38.43
CA LYS A 169 -14.38 23.43 -39.68
C LYS A 169 -13.63 24.77 -39.57
N ASP A 170 -12.40 24.80 -40.07
CA ASP A 170 -11.51 25.98 -40.07
C ASP A 170 -11.18 26.53 -38.66
N GLN A 171 -11.49 25.78 -37.60
CA GLN A 171 -11.11 26.09 -36.22
C GLN A 171 -10.18 25.01 -35.65
N CYS A 172 -9.38 25.37 -34.65
CA CYS A 172 -8.58 24.38 -33.93
C CYS A 172 -9.48 23.46 -33.11
N ALA A 173 -9.21 22.15 -33.16
CA ALA A 173 -9.82 21.19 -32.27
C ALA A 173 -9.51 21.55 -30.81
N LYS A 174 -10.48 21.36 -29.90
CA LYS A 174 -10.26 21.59 -28.47
C LYS A 174 -10.79 20.43 -27.65
N LEU A 175 -9.95 19.89 -26.77
CA LEU A 175 -10.36 18.93 -25.75
C LEU A 175 -10.29 19.59 -24.37
N ILE A 176 -11.42 19.60 -23.68
CA ILE A 176 -11.57 20.11 -22.33
C ILE A 176 -11.84 18.91 -21.42
N LEU A 177 -11.04 18.74 -20.38
CA LEU A 177 -11.22 17.70 -19.36
C LEU A 177 -11.45 18.36 -18.01
N LYS A 178 -12.33 17.77 -17.20
CA LYS A 178 -12.70 18.25 -15.87
C LYS A 178 -12.79 17.09 -14.87
N ASP A 179 -12.25 17.31 -13.67
CA ASP A 179 -12.41 16.45 -12.50
C ASP A 179 -12.59 17.35 -11.26
N GLY A 180 -13.75 17.31 -10.62
CA GLY A 180 -14.10 18.23 -9.54
C GLY A 180 -14.00 19.71 -9.95
N GLU A 181 -13.12 20.46 -9.29
CA GLU A 181 -12.84 21.87 -9.57
C GLU A 181 -11.72 22.08 -10.60
N ASP A 182 -10.89 21.05 -10.83
CA ASP A 182 -9.78 21.09 -11.76
C ASP A 182 -10.27 20.94 -13.20
N HIS A 183 -9.70 21.73 -14.11
CA HIS A 183 -9.94 21.58 -15.54
C HIS A 183 -8.67 21.86 -16.35
N VAL A 184 -8.57 21.23 -17.51
CA VAL A 184 -7.50 21.44 -18.48
C VAL A 184 -8.07 21.52 -19.88
N GLU A 185 -7.55 22.45 -20.69
CA GLU A 185 -7.85 22.59 -22.11
C GLU A 185 -6.60 22.29 -22.93
N VAL A 186 -6.76 21.48 -23.98
CA VAL A 186 -5.71 21.18 -24.95
C VAL A 186 -6.21 21.58 -26.34
N ILE A 187 -5.40 22.38 -27.03
CA ILE A 187 -5.66 22.84 -28.40
C ILE A 187 -4.94 21.91 -29.38
N GLY A 188 -5.70 21.36 -30.32
CA GLY A 188 -5.22 20.50 -31.39
C GLY A 188 -5.06 21.23 -32.73
N PRO A 189 -4.93 20.48 -33.83
CA PRO A 189 -4.79 21.06 -35.18
C PRO A 189 -6.08 21.75 -35.64
N VAL A 190 -5.95 22.58 -36.68
CA VAL A 190 -7.09 23.12 -37.43
C VAL A 190 -7.83 21.97 -38.12
N ILE A 191 -9.15 21.98 -38.02
CA ILE A 191 -10.00 20.95 -38.60
C ILE A 191 -10.22 21.21 -40.10
N GLU A 192 -9.90 20.20 -40.90
CA GLU A 192 -10.10 20.19 -42.35
C GLU A 192 -11.46 19.55 -42.71
N GLU A 193 -11.98 19.92 -43.87
CA GLU A 193 -13.22 19.36 -44.42
C GLU A 193 -13.03 17.90 -44.83
N ALA A 194 -14.04 17.07 -44.55
CA ALA A 194 -13.98 15.65 -44.84
C ALA A 194 -14.08 15.38 -46.35
N GLN A 195 -13.05 14.75 -46.93
CA GLN A 195 -13.03 14.48 -48.38
C GLN A 195 -13.87 13.28 -48.84
N LYS A 196 -14.23 12.36 -47.94
CA LYS A 196 -14.97 11.12 -48.29
C LYS A 196 -16.00 10.75 -47.24
N ASN A 197 -15.55 10.24 -46.10
CA ASN A 197 -16.39 9.85 -44.98
C ASN A 197 -16.10 10.80 -43.82
N GLY A 198 -17.05 11.68 -43.50
CA GLY A 198 -16.99 12.53 -42.32
C GLY A 198 -16.96 11.71 -41.05
N ALA A 199 -16.32 12.25 -40.01
CA ALA A 199 -16.36 11.62 -38.69
C ALA A 199 -17.79 11.66 -38.15
N MET A 200 -18.19 10.63 -37.42
CA MET A 200 -19.42 10.66 -36.64
C MET A 200 -19.09 10.93 -35.16
N PRO A 201 -19.99 11.57 -34.40
CA PRO A 201 -19.76 11.79 -32.97
C PRO A 201 -19.41 10.51 -32.20
N ALA A 202 -20.05 9.39 -32.55
CA ALA A 202 -19.79 8.08 -31.96
C ALA A 202 -18.37 7.54 -32.23
N ASP A 203 -17.79 7.84 -33.39
CA ASP A 203 -16.42 7.44 -33.72
C ASP A 203 -15.41 8.22 -32.89
N ILE A 204 -15.63 9.52 -32.74
CA ILE A 204 -14.81 10.42 -31.91
C ILE A 204 -14.88 9.98 -30.44
N GLU A 205 -16.08 9.74 -29.93
CA GLU A 205 -16.30 9.28 -28.57
C GLU A 205 -15.57 7.95 -28.31
N LYS A 206 -15.71 6.99 -29.22
CA LYS A 206 -15.05 5.67 -29.14
C LYS A 206 -13.52 5.78 -29.13
N LEU A 207 -12.94 6.74 -29.87
CA LEU A 207 -11.49 6.96 -29.89
C LEU A 207 -11.00 7.60 -28.60
N LEU A 208 -11.68 8.65 -28.13
CA LEU A 208 -11.29 9.39 -26.92
C LEU A 208 -11.48 8.56 -25.64
N LYS A 209 -12.51 7.70 -25.59
CA LYS A 209 -12.73 6.79 -24.45
C LYS A 209 -11.64 5.70 -24.30
N LYS A 210 -10.74 5.53 -25.27
CA LYS A 210 -9.60 4.59 -25.16
C LYS A 210 -8.49 5.17 -24.29
N THR A 211 -8.71 5.21 -22.99
CA THR A 211 -7.72 5.69 -22.01
C THR A 211 -6.62 4.67 -21.67
N GLY A 212 -6.67 3.46 -22.26
CA GLY A 212 -5.61 2.45 -22.15
C GLY A 212 -5.26 2.07 -20.70
N GLN A 213 -3.96 2.09 -20.39
CA GLN A 213 -3.42 1.77 -19.07
C GLN A 213 -3.38 2.96 -18.10
N THR A 214 -3.90 4.13 -18.50
CA THR A 214 -3.97 5.28 -17.60
C THR A 214 -4.94 5.04 -16.44
N HIS A 215 -4.82 5.87 -15.41
CA HIS A 215 -5.69 5.88 -14.23
C HIS A 215 -7.04 6.56 -14.48
N TYR A 216 -7.44 6.82 -15.73
CA TYR A 216 -8.64 7.60 -16.01
C TYR A 216 -9.64 6.83 -16.89
N THR A 217 -10.92 7.14 -16.71
CA THR A 217 -12.05 6.76 -17.56
C THR A 217 -12.92 7.99 -17.81
N PHE A 218 -13.74 7.99 -18.86
CA PHE A 218 -14.75 9.03 -19.05
C PHE A 218 -16.08 8.55 -18.51
N GLU A 219 -16.67 9.30 -17.58
CA GLU A 219 -18.09 9.13 -17.23
C GLU A 219 -18.99 9.86 -18.22
N GLU A 220 -18.54 11.02 -18.69
CA GLU A 220 -19.27 11.89 -19.59
C GLU A 220 -18.28 12.45 -20.63
N LEU A 221 -18.66 12.40 -21.91
CA LEU A 221 -17.89 12.98 -22.99
C LEU A 221 -18.86 13.63 -23.99
N GLU A 222 -18.93 14.95 -23.97
CA GLU A 222 -19.69 15.73 -24.94
C GLU A 222 -18.88 15.88 -26.22
N VAL A 223 -19.49 15.58 -27.36
CA VAL A 223 -18.89 15.74 -28.68
C VAL A 223 -19.65 16.84 -29.43
N ASP A 224 -19.02 18.00 -29.53
CA ASP A 224 -19.48 19.14 -30.32
C ASP A 224 -18.81 19.09 -31.69
N LEU A 225 -19.48 18.45 -32.64
CA LEU A 225 -19.01 18.25 -34.00
C LEU A 225 -19.81 19.16 -34.94
N GLY A 226 -19.10 20.03 -35.67
CA GLY A 226 -19.68 20.88 -36.72
C GLY A 226 -20.23 20.07 -37.89
N GLU A 227 -21.00 20.73 -38.75
CA GLU A 227 -21.53 20.10 -39.97
C GLU A 227 -20.38 19.58 -40.86
N ASN A 228 -20.52 18.33 -41.32
CA ASN A 228 -19.56 17.62 -42.16
C ASN A 228 -19.50 18.17 -43.59
#